data_AF-A0A6G8IP70-F1
#
_entry.id   AF-A0A6G8IP70-F1
#
_cell.length_a   1.000
_cell.length_b   1.000
_cell.length_c   1.000
_cell.angle_alpha   90.00
_cell.angle_beta   90.00
_cell.angle_gamma   90.00
#
_symmetry.space_group_name_H-M   'P 1'
#
loop_
_entity.id
_entity.type
_entity.pdbx_description
1 polymer ?
#
loop_
_entity_poly.entity_id
_entity_poly.type
_entity_poly.pdbx_seq_one_letter_code
_entity_poly.pdbx_strand_id
1 'polypeptide(L)'
;MQRLRSRQQFQAVLANAPVAKTPHFALHRLALGNAEGGSPLFPEPGPWLGVLVPKRWARRAVTRNAIRRQIYATAPAASALPAAAHVVRLRLGFDKARFVSASSPALKRAVREELLQLWARALPRPAPAAPGHVA
;
A
#
# COMPACT_ATOMS: atom_id res chain seq x y z
N MET A 1 -1.29 12.12 -5.49
CA MET A 1 -0.47 11.26 -4.59
C MET A 1 1.00 11.46 -4.91
N GLN A 2 1.78 11.83 -3.91
CA GLN A 2 3.22 12.05 -4.04
C GLN A 2 4.00 10.76 -3.80
N ARG A 3 5.24 10.65 -4.29
CA ARG A 3 6.06 9.44 -4.14
C ARG A 3 7.13 9.62 -3.08
N LEU A 4 7.24 8.67 -2.16
CA LEU A 4 8.38 8.61 -1.22
C LEU A 4 9.69 8.39 -2.00
N ARG A 5 10.69 9.24 -1.75
CA ARG A 5 12.00 9.22 -2.43
C ARG A 5 13.15 8.90 -1.49
N SER A 6 13.14 9.41 -0.26
CA SER A 6 14.27 9.30 0.67
C SER A 6 14.13 8.11 1.62
N ARG A 7 15.25 7.45 1.93
CA ARG A 7 15.30 6.37 2.93
C ARG A 7 14.75 6.81 4.29
N GLN A 8 14.99 8.05 4.71
CA GLN A 8 14.48 8.58 5.97
C GLN A 8 12.95 8.66 5.97
N GLN A 9 12.33 9.06 4.85
CA GLN A 9 10.86 9.04 4.70
C GLN A 9 10.32 7.61 4.85
N PHE A 10 10.98 6.62 4.23
CA PHE A 10 10.57 5.21 4.36
C PHE A 10 10.72 4.72 5.81
N GLN A 11 11.80 5.07 6.50
CA GLN A 11 12.01 4.69 7.90
C GLN A 11 10.97 5.31 8.82
N ALA A 12 10.63 6.58 8.65
CA ALA A 12 9.59 7.25 9.43
C ALA A 12 8.23 6.55 9.31
N VAL A 13 7.84 6.15 8.09
CA VAL A 13 6.59 5.40 7.89
C VAL A 13 6.69 3.97 8.43
N LEU A 14 7.82 3.29 8.24
CA LEU A 14 8.02 1.92 8.72
C LEU A 14 8.17 1.80 10.24
N ALA A 15 8.53 2.89 10.94
CA ALA A 15 8.51 2.96 12.40
C ALA A 15 7.10 2.81 12.96
N ASN A 16 6.07 3.09 12.15
CA ASN A 16 4.68 2.90 12.54
C ASN A 16 4.21 1.46 12.30
N ALA A 17 3.33 1.01 13.19
CA ALA A 17 2.68 -0.28 13.03
C ALA A 17 1.88 -0.33 11.72
N PRO A 18 1.89 -1.48 11.01
CA PRO A 18 1.09 -1.64 9.81
C PRO A 18 -0.41 -1.56 10.12
N VAL A 19 -1.12 -0.67 9.43
CA VAL A 19 -2.57 -0.46 9.57
C VAL A 19 -3.39 -1.56 8.93
N ALA A 20 -2.86 -2.20 7.88
CA ALA A 20 -3.51 -3.31 7.21
C ALA A 20 -2.46 -4.33 6.75
N LYS A 21 -2.87 -5.60 6.77
CA LYS A 21 -2.04 -6.73 6.34
C LYS A 21 -2.88 -7.64 5.46
N THR A 22 -2.28 -8.13 4.40
CA THR A 22 -2.74 -9.25 3.57
C THR A 22 -1.66 -10.33 3.58
N PRO A 23 -1.90 -11.51 2.96
CA PRO A 23 -0.90 -12.58 2.93
C PRO A 23 0.44 -12.12 2.33
N HIS A 24 0.43 -11.40 1.20
CA HIS A 24 1.67 -10.95 0.56
C HIS A 24 2.05 -9.51 0.87
N PHE A 25 1.11 -8.63 1.26
CA PHE A 25 1.38 -7.20 1.45
C PHE A 25 1.09 -6.72 2.87
N ALA A 26 1.80 -5.68 3.29
CA ALA A 26 1.44 -4.88 4.46
C ALA A 26 1.47 -3.40 4.11
N LEU A 27 0.49 -2.68 4.65
CA LEU A 27 0.39 -1.23 4.53
C LEU A 27 0.79 -0.60 5.85
N HIS A 28 1.79 0.26 5.80
CA HIS A 28 2.16 1.14 6.90
C HIS A 28 1.60 2.53 6.62
N ARG A 29 1.09 3.19 7.66
CA ARG A 29 0.56 4.55 7.58
C ARG A 29 1.22 5.39 8.67
N LEU A 30 1.69 6.56 8.29
CA LEU A 30 2.09 7.63 9.20
C LEU A 30 1.17 8.81 8.96
N ALA A 31 0.36 9.16 9.96
CA ALA A 31 -0.44 10.37 9.92
C ALA A 31 0.51 11.57 9.84
N LEU A 32 0.43 12.31 8.73
CA LEU A 32 1.07 13.61 8.63
C LEU A 32 0.12 14.55 9.35
N GLY A 33 0.43 14.89 10.61
CA GLY A 33 -0.32 15.94 11.29
C GLY A 33 -0.30 17.21 10.45
N ASN A 34 -1.32 18.05 10.59
CA ASN A 34 -1.35 19.41 10.03
C ASN A 34 -0.30 20.28 10.74
N ALA A 35 0.96 19.85 10.78
CA ALA A 35 2.05 20.67 11.23
C ALA A 35 2.16 21.79 10.20
N GLU A 36 1.64 22.96 10.56
CA GLU A 36 1.84 24.22 9.85
C GLU A 36 3.35 24.42 9.71
N GLY A 37 3.91 24.05 8.56
CA GLY A 37 5.36 24.00 8.33
C GLY A 37 5.88 22.72 7.67
N GLY A 38 5.04 21.67 7.54
CA GLY A 38 5.46 20.39 6.98
C GLY A 38 6.50 19.69 7.88
N SER A 39 6.50 18.36 7.90
CA SER A 39 7.70 17.68 8.40
C SER A 39 8.82 17.94 7.38
N PRO A 40 10.09 18.20 7.76
CA PRO A 40 11.17 18.38 6.79
C PRO A 40 11.32 17.18 5.83
N LEU A 41 10.81 16.02 6.23
CA LEU A 41 10.74 14.81 5.42
C LEU A 41 9.58 14.80 4.41
N PHE A 42 8.51 15.54 4.66
CA PHE A 42 7.27 15.60 3.85
C PHE A 42 6.90 17.08 3.59
N PRO A 43 7.65 17.77 2.72
CA PRO A 43 7.50 19.22 2.50
C PRO A 43 6.18 19.59 1.80
N GLU A 44 5.61 18.67 1.02
CA GLU A 44 4.40 18.93 0.25
C GLU A 44 3.16 18.34 0.95
N PRO A 45 2.10 19.16 1.15
CA PRO A 45 0.85 18.69 1.74
C PRO A 45 0.15 17.71 0.79
N GLY A 46 -0.20 16.52 1.30
CA GLY A 46 -0.96 15.53 0.54
C GLY A 46 -0.60 14.08 0.87
N PRO A 47 -1.28 13.11 0.25
CA PRO A 47 -1.02 11.69 0.46
C PRO A 47 0.28 11.27 -0.24
N TRP A 48 1.21 10.72 0.54
CA TRP A 48 2.47 10.15 0.04
C TRP A 48 2.36 8.63 -0.09
N LEU A 49 2.94 8.05 -1.15
CA LEU A 49 2.97 6.61 -1.40
C LEU A 49 4.39 6.11 -1.66
N GLY A 50 4.79 5.12 -0.89
CA GLY A 50 6.07 4.43 -1.01
C GLY A 50 5.85 2.94 -1.26
N VAL A 51 6.75 2.35 -2.05
CA VAL A 51 6.65 0.94 -2.45
C VAL A 51 7.94 0.22 -2.11
N LEU A 52 7.85 -0.76 -1.20
CA LEU A 52 8.96 -1.60 -0.78
C LEU A 52 8.74 -3.02 -1.29
N VAL A 53 9.44 -3.38 -2.36
CA VAL A 53 9.41 -4.74 -2.94
C VAL A 53 10.82 -5.34 -2.85
N PRO A 54 11.12 -6.11 -1.78
CA PRO A 54 12.44 -6.72 -1.59
C PRO A 54 12.78 -7.71 -2.72
N LYS A 55 14.03 -7.68 -3.19
CA LYS A 55 14.55 -8.59 -4.24
C LYS A 55 14.36 -10.06 -3.88
N ARG A 56 14.46 -10.40 -2.59
CA ARG A 56 14.26 -11.75 -2.07
C ARG A 56 12.87 -12.31 -2.39
N TRP A 57 11.81 -11.48 -2.34
CA TRP A 57 10.42 -11.93 -2.55
C TRP A 57 9.95 -11.79 -4.00
N ALA A 58 10.59 -10.89 -4.76
CA ALA A 58 10.37 -10.73 -6.20
C ALA A 58 11.72 -10.77 -6.94
N ARG A 59 12.30 -11.96 -7.06
CA ARG A 59 13.66 -12.18 -7.61
C ARG A 59 13.78 -11.78 -9.09
N ARG A 60 12.73 -11.97 -9.89
CA ARG A 60 12.67 -11.55 -11.30
C ARG A 60 12.30 -10.07 -11.39
N ALA A 61 13.13 -9.28 -12.09
CA ALA A 61 12.90 -7.85 -12.25
C ALA A 61 11.54 -7.53 -12.89
N VAL A 62 11.11 -8.34 -13.87
CA VAL A 62 9.80 -8.21 -14.53
C VAL A 62 8.65 -8.32 -13.53
N THR A 63 8.70 -9.29 -12.61
CA THR A 63 7.70 -9.48 -11.56
C THR A 63 7.69 -8.31 -10.58
N ARG A 64 8.88 -7.87 -10.12
CA ARG A 64 9.00 -6.70 -9.24
C ARG A 64 8.44 -5.44 -9.89
N ASN A 65 8.73 -5.22 -11.18
CA ASN A 65 8.25 -4.07 -11.92
C ASN A 65 6.75 -4.15 -12.18
N ALA A 66 6.21 -5.35 -12.44
CA ALA A 66 4.77 -5.57 -12.55
C ALA A 66 4.05 -5.27 -11.24
N ILE A 67 4.55 -5.76 -10.10
CA ILE A 67 4.00 -5.47 -8.77
C ILE A 67 4.05 -3.96 -8.49
N ARG A 68 5.21 -3.33 -8.72
CA ARG A 68 5.35 -1.88 -8.53
C ARG A 68 4.36 -1.09 -9.39
N ARG A 69 4.18 -1.46 -10.66
CA ARG A 69 3.20 -0.86 -11.57
C ARG A 69 1.76 -1.07 -11.08
N GLN A 70 1.41 -2.28 -10.62
CA GLN A 70 0.07 -2.55 -10.07
C GLN A 70 -0.25 -1.76 -8.81
N ILE A 71 0.74 -1.57 -7.92
CA ILE A 71 0.57 -0.73 -6.73
C ILE A 71 0.26 0.71 -7.13
N TYR A 72 1.00 1.29 -8.08
CA TYR A 72 0.69 2.64 -8.56
C TYR A 72 -0.62 2.71 -9.35
N ALA A 73 -0.97 1.67 -10.10
CA ALA A 73 -2.24 1.62 -10.85
C ALA A 73 -3.47 1.50 -9.93
N THR A 74 -3.31 0.90 -8.74
CA THR A 74 -4.38 0.79 -7.73
C THR A 74 -4.34 1.92 -6.71
N ALA A 75 -3.34 2.80 -6.75
CA ALA A 75 -3.23 3.96 -5.88
C ALA A 75 -4.45 4.92 -5.94
N PRO A 76 -5.14 5.12 -7.08
CA PRO A 76 -6.38 5.89 -7.10
C PRO A 76 -7.49 5.31 -6.21
N ALA A 77 -7.54 3.99 -5.99
CA ALA A 77 -8.50 3.38 -5.06
C ALA A 77 -8.18 3.71 -3.58
N ALA A 78 -6.94 4.11 -3.31
CA ALA A 78 -6.48 4.60 -2.02
C ALA A 78 -6.67 6.12 -1.86
N SER A 79 -7.29 6.81 -2.81
CA SER A 79 -7.57 8.26 -2.72
C SER A 79 -8.52 8.63 -1.57
N ALA A 80 -9.39 7.69 -1.18
CA ALA A 80 -10.26 7.84 0.00
C ALA A 80 -9.52 7.60 1.33
N LEU A 81 -8.22 7.29 1.31
CA LEU A 81 -7.42 7.24 2.53
C LEU A 81 -7.12 8.67 3.03
N PRO A 82 -6.96 8.86 4.35
CA PRO A 82 -6.54 10.14 4.91
C PRO A 82 -5.25 10.67 4.27
N ALA A 83 -5.08 11.98 4.21
CA ALA A 83 -3.84 12.62 3.75
C ALA A 83 -2.67 12.26 4.68
N ALA A 84 -1.99 11.16 4.37
CA ALA A 84 -0.97 10.55 5.20
C ALA A 84 0.11 9.90 4.33
N ALA A 85 1.26 9.59 4.94
CA ALA A 85 2.31 8.86 4.28
C ALA A 85 2.06 7.35 4.38
N HIS A 86 1.92 6.70 3.22
CA HIS A 86 1.60 5.29 3.08
C HIS A 86 2.77 4.53 2.48
N VAL A 87 3.15 3.40 3.06
CA VAL A 87 4.17 2.50 2.50
C VAL A 87 3.60 1.10 2.34
N VAL A 88 3.57 0.62 1.10
CA VAL A 88 3.22 -0.78 0.78
C VAL A 88 4.49 -1.61 0.78
N ARG A 89 4.55 -2.60 1.67
CA ARG A 89 5.66 -3.55 1.77
C ARG A 89 5.24 -4.94 1.33
N LEU A 90 6.00 -5.55 0.43
CA LEU A 90 5.87 -6.96 0.11
C LEU A 90 6.52 -7.80 1.23
N ARG A 91 5.74 -8.68 1.85
CA ARG A 91 6.12 -9.54 2.96
C ARG A 91 6.31 -11.00 2.57
N LEU A 92 5.63 -11.46 1.53
CA LEU A 92 5.74 -12.83 1.03
C LEU A 92 5.95 -12.80 -0.49
N GLY A 93 6.67 -13.79 -1.02
CA GLY A 93 6.79 -13.99 -2.47
C GLY A 93 5.59 -14.76 -3.02
N PHE A 94 5.23 -14.52 -4.28
CA PHE A 94 4.24 -15.33 -4.97
C PHE A 94 4.84 -16.67 -5.37
N ASP A 95 4.09 -17.75 -5.19
CA ASP A 95 4.54 -19.10 -5.47
C ASP A 95 4.83 -19.29 -6.97
N LYS A 96 6.07 -19.67 -7.28
CA LYS A 96 6.53 -19.89 -8.66
C LYS A 96 5.87 -21.11 -9.30
N ALA A 97 5.42 -22.08 -8.49
CA ALA A 97 4.73 -23.27 -8.97
C ALA A 97 3.32 -22.93 -9.46
N ARG A 98 2.62 -22.02 -8.76
CA ARG A 98 1.29 -21.55 -9.17
C ARG A 98 1.34 -20.49 -10.27
N PHE A 99 2.43 -19.72 -10.36
CA PHE A 99 2.59 -18.66 -11.35
C PHE A 99 3.83 -18.88 -12.23
N VAL A 100 3.73 -19.83 -13.16
CA VAL A 100 4.82 -20.25 -14.07
C VAL A 100 5.39 -19.05 -14.85
N SER A 101 4.53 -18.14 -15.33
CA SER A 101 4.97 -16.93 -16.03
C SER A 101 5.16 -15.73 -15.10
N ALA A 102 6.35 -15.13 -15.16
CA ALA A 102 6.77 -13.97 -14.35
C ALA A 102 5.90 -12.71 -14.52
N SER A 103 5.04 -12.68 -15.54
CA SER A 103 4.10 -11.62 -15.88
C SER A 103 2.76 -12.20 -16.37
N SER A 104 2.35 -13.38 -15.85
CA SER A 104 1.05 -13.95 -16.22
C SER A 104 -0.07 -12.97 -15.87
N PRO A 105 -1.10 -12.81 -16.73
CA PRO A 105 -2.28 -12.04 -16.38
C PRO A 105 -2.93 -12.55 -15.09
N ALA A 106 -2.84 -13.85 -14.78
CA ALA A 106 -3.31 -14.42 -13.51
C ALA A 106 -2.58 -13.84 -12.29
N LEU A 107 -1.24 -13.72 -12.35
CA LEU A 107 -0.45 -13.09 -11.29
C LEU A 107 -0.82 -11.61 -11.11
N LYS A 108 -1.00 -10.88 -12.21
CA LYS A 108 -1.41 -9.47 -12.15
C LYS A 108 -2.79 -9.30 -11.51
N ARG A 109 -3.75 -10.18 -11.85
CA ARG A 109 -5.08 -10.20 -11.23
C ARG A 109 -5.01 -10.51 -9.74
N ALA A 110 -4.30 -11.57 -9.35
CA ALA A 110 -4.13 -11.93 -7.94
C ALA A 110 -3.47 -10.81 -7.12
N VAL A 111 -2.40 -10.19 -7.66
CA VAL A 111 -1.76 -9.02 -7.04
C VAL A 111 -2.74 -7.87 -6.91
N ARG A 112 -3.50 -7.57 -7.96
CA ARG A 112 -4.49 -6.48 -7.96
C ARG A 112 -5.60 -6.71 -6.95
N GLU A 113 -6.15 -7.93 -6.88
CA GLU A 113 -7.18 -8.31 -5.92
C GLU A 113 -6.68 -8.17 -4.49
N GLU A 114 -5.48 -8.68 -4.17
CA GLU A 114 -4.92 -8.50 -2.83
C GLU A 114 -4.64 -7.04 -2.49
N LEU A 115 -4.21 -6.23 -3.46
CA LEU A 115 -4.02 -4.80 -3.24
C LEU A 115 -5.36 -4.12 -2.95
N LEU A 116 -6.41 -4.43 -3.71
CA LEU A 116 -7.75 -3.90 -3.44
C LEU A 116 -8.26 -4.34 -2.05
N GLN A 117 -8.02 -5.58 -1.64
CA GLN A 117 -8.33 -6.03 -0.28
C GLN A 117 -7.51 -5.30 0.78
N LEU A 118 -6.23 -5.03 0.51
CA LEU A 118 -5.36 -4.25 1.40
C LEU A 118 -5.90 -2.82 1.56
N TRP A 119 -6.31 -2.18 0.46
CA TRP A 119 -6.90 -0.85 0.48
C TRP A 119 -8.24 -0.85 1.21
N ALA A 120 -9.12 -1.81 0.94
CA ALA A 120 -10.40 -1.95 1.62
C ALA A 120 -10.26 -2.12 3.15
N ARG A 121 -9.24 -2.85 3.61
CA ARG A 121 -8.93 -3.00 5.05
C ARG A 121 -8.32 -1.75 5.66
N ALA A 122 -7.62 -0.94 4.87
CA ALA A 122 -6.97 0.28 5.30
C ALA A 122 -7.89 1.50 5.29
N LEU A 123 -8.91 1.47 4.44
CA LEU A 123 -9.97 2.46 4.43
C LEU A 123 -10.67 2.42 5.79
N PRO A 124 -10.97 3.59 6.38
CA PRO A 124 -11.81 3.61 7.57
C PRO A 124 -13.10 2.89 7.21
N ARG A 125 -13.40 1.81 7.96
CA ARG A 125 -14.66 1.09 7.77
C ARG A 125 -15.76 2.15 7.93
N PRO A 126 -16.63 2.38 6.92
CA PRO A 126 -17.81 3.20 7.18
C PRO A 126 -18.48 2.55 8.37
N ALA A 127 -18.68 3.33 9.45
CA ALA A 127 -19.36 2.83 10.64
C ALA A 127 -20.61 2.07 10.14
N PRO A 128 -20.87 0.83 10.59
CA PRO A 128 -22.09 0.17 10.20
C PRO A 128 -23.21 1.12 10.58
N ALA A 129 -23.94 1.62 9.57
CA ALA A 129 -25.17 2.37 9.80
C ALA A 129 -25.98 1.49 10.76
N ALA A 130 -26.17 2.00 11.98
CA ALA A 130 -26.88 1.28 13.02
C ALA A 130 -28.17 0.73 12.40
N PRO A 131 -28.49 -0.57 12.55
CA PRO A 131 -29.79 -1.05 12.13
C PRO A 131 -30.80 -0.24 12.94
N GLY A 132 -31.52 0.66 12.25
CA GLY A 132 -32.61 1.40 12.83
C GLY A 132 -33.58 0.39 13.43
N HIS A 133 -33.67 0.44 14.76
CA HIS A 133 -34.72 -0.20 15.51
C HIS A 133 -36.03 0.43 15.03
N VAL A 134 -36.77 -0.28 14.19
CA VAL A 134 -38.16 0.04 13.85
C VAL A 134 -39.06 -0.78 14.75
N ALA A 135 -40.00 -0.04 15.33
CA ALA A 135 -40.87 -0.35 16.46
C ALA A 135 -41.84 -1.53 16.25
#